data_AF-A0A4P6FKZ0-F1
#
_entry.id   AF-A0A4P6FKZ0-F1
#
_cell.length_a   1.000
_cell.length_b   1.000
_cell.length_c   1.000
_cell.angle_alpha   90.00
_cell.angle_beta   90.00
_cell.angle_gamma   90.00
#
_symmetry.space_group_name_H-M   'P 1'
#
loop_
_entity.id
_entity.type
_entity.pdbx_description
1 polymer ?
#
loop_
_entity_poly.entity_id
_entity_poly.type
_entity_poly.pdbx_seq_one_letter_code
_entity_poly.pdbx_strand_id
1 'polypeptide(L)'
;MTIRAVILLAAALSASACGQGKPGNNDGTSAGSAPAAAATPHGGYTLSGVGIEPGLRFGMALEKARSAADKAFGPSSGQSRNEECGAGPMEFVAYQGLQLAFQDGKFVGWSLGGRTPPLRTAGGLAIGTARDELGDLTIDEESSLGPEFSIGEVGGVLGEDDRVTALWAGLACQFR
;
A
#
# COMPACT_ATOMS: atom_id res chain seq x y z
N MET A 1 -7.67 -30.73 -45.49
CA MET A 1 -7.07 -32.08 -45.57
C MET A 1 -5.69 -31.96 -44.94
N THR A 2 -5.35 -32.57 -43.81
CA THR A 2 -5.68 -33.90 -43.29
C THR A 2 -5.57 -33.92 -41.76
N ILE A 3 -6.45 -34.71 -41.17
CA ILE A 3 -6.61 -35.10 -39.76
C ILE A 3 -5.35 -35.82 -39.23
N ARG A 4 -5.04 -35.63 -37.94
CA ARG A 4 -4.60 -36.73 -37.05
C ARG A 4 -4.85 -36.40 -35.58
N ALA A 5 -5.93 -37.00 -35.07
CA ALA A 5 -6.18 -37.20 -33.65
C ALA A 5 -5.36 -38.39 -33.16
N VAL A 6 -4.80 -38.32 -31.94
CA VAL A 6 -4.64 -39.48 -31.04
C VAL A 6 -4.74 -38.97 -29.60
N ILE A 7 -5.78 -39.45 -28.91
CA ILE A 7 -6.00 -39.40 -27.47
C ILE A 7 -5.20 -40.55 -26.84
N LEU A 8 -4.50 -40.31 -25.73
CA LEU A 8 -4.16 -41.38 -24.77
C LEU A 8 -4.32 -40.89 -23.32
N LEU A 9 -5.17 -41.62 -22.62
CA LEU A 9 -5.61 -41.52 -21.23
C LEU A 9 -4.62 -42.27 -20.33
N ALA A 10 -4.27 -41.75 -19.15
CA ALA A 10 -3.84 -42.58 -18.01
C ALA A 10 -3.96 -41.81 -16.69
N ALA A 11 -5.02 -42.11 -15.94
CA ALA A 11 -5.16 -41.77 -14.54
C ALA A 11 -4.43 -42.82 -13.69
N ALA A 12 -3.61 -42.38 -12.73
CA ALA A 12 -3.05 -43.25 -11.70
C ALA A 12 -3.57 -42.78 -10.33
N LEU A 13 -4.55 -43.52 -9.80
CA LEU A 13 -4.89 -43.52 -8.38
C LEU A 13 -3.80 -44.30 -7.64
N SER A 14 -3.24 -43.72 -6.58
CA SER A 14 -2.45 -44.45 -5.59
C SER A 14 -3.02 -44.19 -4.20
N ALA A 15 -3.44 -45.27 -3.55
CA ALA A 15 -3.88 -45.33 -2.17
C ALA A 15 -2.85 -46.12 -1.34
N SER A 16 -2.87 -45.87 -0.03
CA SER A 16 -2.16 -46.57 1.07
C SER A 16 -0.84 -45.95 1.52
N ALA A 17 -0.81 -45.42 2.74
CA ALA A 17 -0.44 -46.19 3.92
C ALA A 17 -0.54 -45.33 5.20
N CYS A 18 -1.31 -45.79 6.18
CA CYS A 18 -1.23 -45.32 7.57
C CYS A 18 0.05 -45.88 8.21
N GLY A 19 0.93 -45.01 8.70
CA GLY A 19 2.05 -45.38 9.56
C GLY A 19 1.99 -44.60 10.87
N GLN A 20 1.72 -45.30 11.98
CA GLN A 20 1.81 -44.73 13.33
C GLN A 20 3.28 -44.54 13.74
N GLY A 21 3.66 -43.29 14.04
CA GLY A 21 4.93 -42.92 14.68
C GLY A 21 4.68 -42.33 16.07
N LYS A 22 5.39 -42.85 17.06
CA LYS A 22 5.32 -42.57 18.51
C LYS A 22 5.73 -41.11 18.85
N PRO A 23 5.19 -40.48 19.91
CA PRO A 23 5.48 -39.08 20.22
C PRO A 23 6.86 -38.95 20.88
N GLY A 24 7.74 -38.18 20.25
CA GLY A 24 8.98 -37.67 20.83
C GLY A 24 8.92 -36.15 20.82
N ASN A 25 8.80 -35.55 22.01
CA ASN A 25 8.99 -34.11 22.20
C ASN A 25 10.44 -33.76 21.88
N ASN A 26 10.64 -32.82 20.95
CA ASN A 26 11.77 -31.89 20.94
C ASN A 26 11.33 -30.62 20.20
N ASP A 27 11.16 -29.58 21.00
CA ASP A 27 11.66 -28.23 20.79
C ASP A 27 11.41 -27.53 19.45
N GLY A 28 10.46 -26.59 19.52
CA GLY A 28 10.71 -25.21 19.07
C GLY A 28 11.20 -25.07 17.64
N THR A 29 10.48 -25.64 16.68
CA THR A 29 10.62 -25.19 15.30
C THR A 29 10.15 -23.75 15.23
N SER A 30 11.12 -22.87 14.96
CA SER A 30 10.91 -21.52 14.49
C SER A 30 10.00 -21.59 13.28
N ALA A 31 8.71 -21.31 13.48
CA ALA A 31 7.80 -21.00 12.40
C ALA A 31 8.23 -19.61 11.92
N GLY A 32 9.15 -19.58 10.96
CA GLY A 32 9.30 -18.44 10.08
C GLY A 32 7.92 -18.13 9.55
N SER A 33 7.34 -17.03 10.04
CA SER A 33 6.06 -16.53 9.59
C SER A 33 6.15 -16.38 8.07
N ALA A 34 5.42 -17.24 7.36
CA ALA A 34 5.16 -17.05 5.95
C ALA A 34 4.70 -15.59 5.75
N PRO A 35 5.17 -14.90 4.70
CA PRO A 35 4.80 -13.50 4.48
C PRO A 35 3.27 -13.41 4.49
N ALA A 36 2.77 -12.46 5.28
CA ALA A 36 1.34 -12.18 5.38
C ALA A 36 0.78 -12.08 3.96
N ALA A 37 -0.14 -13.00 3.63
CA ALA A 37 -0.79 -13.05 2.34
C ALA A 37 -1.21 -11.63 1.93
N ALA A 38 -0.78 -11.21 0.73
CA ALA A 38 -1.04 -9.89 0.18
C ALA A 38 -2.54 -9.59 0.26
N ALA A 39 -2.95 -8.81 1.27
CA ALA A 39 -4.34 -8.47 1.46
C ALA A 39 -4.81 -7.63 0.27
N THR A 40 -5.95 -7.99 -0.32
CA THR A 40 -6.51 -7.29 -1.47
C THR A 40 -6.60 -5.79 -1.18
N PRO A 41 -6.05 -4.92 -2.05
CA PRO A 41 -6.15 -3.48 -1.87
C PRO A 41 -7.61 -3.04 -1.74
N HIS A 42 -7.88 -2.04 -0.89
CA HIS A 42 -9.25 -1.55 -0.65
C HIS A 42 -9.96 -1.23 -1.97
N GLY A 43 -11.06 -1.94 -2.26
CA GLY A 43 -11.87 -1.70 -3.45
C GLY A 43 -11.11 -1.86 -4.79
N GLY A 44 -9.95 -2.55 -4.80
CA GLY A 44 -9.09 -2.67 -5.96
C GLY A 44 -8.19 -1.44 -6.22
N TYR A 45 -8.08 -0.51 -5.27
CA TYR A 45 -7.25 0.68 -5.40
C TYR A 45 -5.86 0.50 -4.80
N THR A 46 -4.83 0.90 -5.54
CA THR A 46 -3.41 0.74 -5.21
C THR A 46 -2.70 2.10 -5.23
N LEU A 47 -1.90 2.36 -4.21
CA LEU A 47 -1.07 3.57 -4.11
C LEU A 47 0.16 3.46 -5.02
N SER A 48 0.52 4.56 -5.67
CA SER A 48 1.67 4.62 -6.58
C SER A 48 2.34 5.99 -6.56
N GLY A 49 3.54 6.04 -7.13
CA GLY A 49 4.31 7.26 -7.34
C GLY A 49 3.66 8.32 -8.24
N VAL A 50 2.59 7.97 -8.96
CA VAL A 50 1.93 8.84 -9.95
C VAL A 50 0.44 9.06 -9.67
N GLY A 51 -0.03 8.64 -8.49
CA GLY A 51 -1.41 8.73 -8.05
C GLY A 51 -1.92 7.44 -7.40
N ILE A 52 -3.22 7.18 -7.56
CA ILE A 52 -3.91 6.00 -7.01
C ILE A 52 -4.56 5.25 -8.18
N GLU A 53 -4.18 4.00 -8.36
CA GLU A 53 -4.64 3.17 -9.47
C GLU A 53 -5.82 2.30 -9.07
N PRO A 54 -6.84 2.13 -9.91
CA PRO A 54 -7.07 2.82 -11.18
C PRO A 54 -7.68 4.23 -10.98
N GLY A 55 -7.55 5.09 -11.99
CA GLY A 55 -8.48 6.22 -12.18
C GLY A 55 -8.19 7.53 -11.45
N LEU A 56 -7.21 7.58 -10.54
CA LEU A 56 -6.72 8.82 -9.91
C LEU A 56 -5.26 9.02 -10.31
N ARG A 57 -4.99 10.00 -11.19
CA ARG A 57 -3.64 10.29 -11.69
C ARG A 57 -3.27 11.73 -11.40
N PHE A 58 -2.01 11.97 -11.05
CA PHE A 58 -1.51 13.33 -10.91
C PHE A 58 -1.76 14.15 -12.18
N GLY A 59 -2.07 15.43 -12.01
CA GLY A 59 -2.50 16.36 -13.06
C GLY A 59 -4.02 16.34 -13.35
N MET A 60 -4.80 15.45 -12.73
CA MET A 60 -6.26 15.50 -12.84
C MET A 60 -6.82 16.78 -12.23
N ALA A 61 -7.85 17.35 -12.85
CA ALA A 61 -8.57 18.50 -12.31
C ALA A 61 -9.25 18.14 -10.97
N LEU A 62 -9.28 19.10 -10.03
CA LEU A 62 -9.78 18.92 -8.66
C LEU A 62 -11.15 18.23 -8.63
N GLU A 63 -12.14 18.80 -9.30
CA GLU A 63 -13.50 18.24 -9.32
C GLU A 63 -13.56 16.81 -9.89
N LYS A 64 -12.74 16.50 -10.89
CA LYS A 64 -12.68 15.16 -11.47
C LYS A 64 -12.04 14.16 -10.52
N ALA A 65 -10.96 14.56 -9.84
CA ALA A 65 -10.29 13.74 -8.85
C ALA A 65 -11.17 13.50 -7.62
N ARG A 66 -11.78 14.56 -7.10
CA ARG A 66 -12.74 14.47 -5.99
C ARG A 66 -13.90 13.54 -6.33
N SER A 67 -14.54 13.71 -7.50
CA SER A 67 -15.64 12.83 -7.90
C SER A 67 -15.22 11.35 -8.02
N ALA A 68 -14.00 11.09 -8.51
CA ALA A 68 -13.47 9.73 -8.57
C ALA A 68 -13.17 9.16 -7.17
N ALA A 69 -12.59 9.97 -6.29
CA ALA A 69 -12.29 9.59 -4.91
C ALA A 69 -13.57 9.38 -4.07
N ASP A 70 -14.59 10.22 -4.23
CA ASP A 70 -15.90 10.05 -3.57
C ASP A 70 -16.56 8.72 -3.93
N LYS A 71 -16.42 8.27 -5.19
CA LYS A 71 -16.91 6.96 -5.65
C LYS A 71 -16.07 5.80 -5.11
N ALA A 72 -14.77 6.02 -4.94
CA ALA A 72 -13.82 4.99 -4.49
C ALA A 72 -13.88 4.77 -2.98
N PHE A 73 -13.95 5.85 -2.21
CA PHE A 73 -13.69 5.88 -0.76
C PHE A 73 -14.88 6.39 0.06
N GLY A 74 -16.00 6.71 -0.61
CA GLY A 74 -17.13 7.40 0.02
C GLY A 74 -16.90 8.91 0.12
N PRO A 75 -17.87 9.68 0.66
CA PRO A 75 -17.78 11.13 0.74
C PRO A 75 -16.54 11.60 1.50
N SER A 76 -15.96 12.73 1.07
CA SER A 76 -14.83 13.36 1.78
C SER A 76 -15.15 13.62 3.25
N SER A 77 -14.25 13.23 4.16
CA SER A 77 -14.34 13.49 5.60
C SER A 77 -13.92 14.91 5.99
N GLY A 78 -13.33 15.68 5.07
CA GLY A 78 -12.95 17.07 5.31
C GLY A 78 -12.25 17.71 4.12
N GLN A 79 -12.13 19.04 4.19
CA GLN A 79 -11.34 19.84 3.27
C GLN A 79 -10.55 20.88 4.05
N SER A 80 -9.34 21.19 3.63
CA SER A 80 -8.49 22.20 4.25
C SER A 80 -7.61 22.91 3.20
N ARG A 81 -7.00 24.02 3.61
CA ARG A 81 -6.06 24.77 2.79
C ARG A 81 -4.84 25.11 3.65
N ASN A 82 -3.66 25.09 3.06
CA ASN A 82 -2.43 25.56 3.69
C ASN A 82 -1.72 26.54 2.77
N GLU A 83 -1.46 27.76 3.26
CA GLU A 83 -0.76 28.81 2.51
C GLU A 83 0.76 28.80 2.75
N GLU A 84 1.22 28.05 3.75
CA GLU A 84 2.60 28.03 4.25
C GLU A 84 3.36 26.76 3.83
N CYS A 85 2.77 25.95 2.93
CA CYS A 85 3.52 24.84 2.37
C CYS A 85 4.68 25.37 1.52
N GLY A 86 5.87 24.78 1.64
CA GLY A 86 7.06 25.24 0.91
C GLY A 86 6.92 25.21 -0.60
N ALA A 87 5.98 24.42 -1.14
CA ALA A 87 5.62 24.39 -2.55
C ALA A 87 4.64 25.51 -2.98
N GLY A 88 4.16 26.33 -2.04
CA GLY A 88 3.12 27.34 -2.24
C GLY A 88 1.74 26.93 -1.68
N PRO A 89 0.70 27.74 -1.92
CA PRO A 89 -0.65 27.45 -1.44
C PRO A 89 -1.19 26.12 -1.97
N MET A 90 -1.78 25.34 -1.07
CA MET A 90 -2.26 23.98 -1.34
C MET A 90 -3.66 23.78 -0.76
N GLU A 91 -4.46 22.99 -1.47
CA GLU A 91 -5.79 22.54 -1.03
C GLU A 91 -5.76 21.03 -0.76
N PHE A 92 -6.52 20.57 0.23
CA PHE A 92 -6.56 19.16 0.61
C PHE A 92 -8.00 18.67 0.73
N VAL A 93 -8.21 17.42 0.32
CA VAL A 93 -9.49 16.71 0.51
C VAL A 93 -9.19 15.40 1.23
N ALA A 94 -9.82 15.21 2.39
CA ALA A 94 -9.60 14.05 3.25
C ALA A 94 -10.68 12.97 3.05
N TYR A 95 -10.25 11.72 3.17
CA TYR A 95 -11.04 10.49 3.12
C TYR A 95 -10.54 9.58 4.25
N GLN A 96 -10.92 9.91 5.49
CA GLN A 96 -10.40 9.30 6.71
C GLN A 96 -8.86 9.47 6.80
N GLY A 97 -8.10 8.37 6.76
CA GLY A 97 -6.64 8.40 6.80
C GLY A 97 -5.98 8.77 5.47
N LEU A 98 -6.70 8.78 4.36
CA LEU A 98 -6.20 9.22 3.05
C LEU A 98 -6.46 10.71 2.88
N GLN A 99 -5.46 11.46 2.41
CA GLN A 99 -5.60 12.85 2.01
C GLN A 99 -5.10 13.03 0.58
N LEU A 100 -5.89 13.71 -0.25
CA LEU A 100 -5.49 14.14 -1.58
C LEU A 100 -5.03 15.58 -1.51
N ALA A 101 -3.90 15.88 -2.16
CA ALA A 101 -3.29 17.20 -2.22
C ALA A 101 -3.46 17.82 -3.60
N PHE A 102 -3.83 19.09 -3.61
CA PHE A 102 -4.11 19.87 -4.80
C PHE A 102 -3.33 21.17 -4.83
N GLN A 103 -2.84 21.52 -6.01
CA GLN A 103 -2.21 22.81 -6.29
C GLN A 103 -2.70 23.29 -7.65
N ASP A 104 -3.03 24.58 -7.76
CA ASP A 104 -3.56 25.19 -8.99
C ASP A 104 -4.74 24.41 -9.60
N GLY A 105 -5.60 23.88 -8.74
CA GLY A 105 -6.77 23.08 -9.13
C GLY A 105 -6.42 21.70 -9.72
N LYS A 106 -5.20 21.20 -9.53
CA LYS A 106 -4.71 19.89 -10.00
C LYS A 106 -4.37 18.97 -8.83
N PHE A 107 -4.72 17.69 -8.95
CA PHE A 107 -4.28 16.65 -8.03
C PHE A 107 -2.78 16.42 -8.22
N VAL A 108 -1.98 16.66 -7.18
CA VAL A 108 -0.50 16.67 -7.26
C VAL A 108 0.18 15.73 -6.27
N GLY A 109 -0.56 15.18 -5.33
CA GLY A 109 0.02 14.27 -4.33
C GLY A 109 -1.05 13.60 -3.47
N TRP A 110 -0.66 12.57 -2.76
CA TRP A 110 -1.49 11.93 -1.74
C TRP A 110 -0.66 11.63 -0.51
N SER A 111 -1.31 11.60 0.66
CA SER A 111 -0.73 11.07 1.89
C SER A 111 -1.70 10.12 2.57
N LEU A 112 -1.16 9.11 3.25
CA LEU A 112 -1.90 8.14 4.05
C LEU A 112 -1.30 8.14 5.46
N GLY A 113 -2.11 8.44 6.47
CA GLY A 113 -1.70 8.45 7.89
C GLY A 113 -2.53 7.52 8.77
N GLY A 114 -3.45 6.74 8.18
CA GLY A 114 -4.33 5.84 8.90
C GLY A 114 -4.59 4.55 8.14
N ARG A 115 -5.09 3.53 8.85
CA ARG A 115 -5.39 2.20 8.26
C ARG A 115 -6.72 2.14 7.49
N THR A 116 -7.47 3.25 7.48
CA THR A 116 -8.75 3.36 6.76
C THR A 116 -8.67 4.55 5.82
N PRO A 117 -8.91 4.38 4.51
CA PRO A 117 -9.11 3.09 3.83
C PRO A 117 -7.85 2.19 3.90
N PRO A 118 -7.98 0.85 3.90
CA PRO A 118 -6.85 -0.09 3.95
C PRO A 118 -6.14 -0.18 2.60
N LEU A 119 -5.51 0.92 2.21
CA LEU A 119 -4.76 1.09 0.97
C LEU A 119 -3.32 0.56 1.13
N ARG A 120 -2.75 0.14 0.00
CA ARG A 120 -1.37 -0.33 -0.10
C ARG A 120 -0.78 -0.04 -1.47
N THR A 121 0.54 -0.06 -1.59
CA THR A 121 1.21 -0.02 -2.89
C THR A 121 1.14 -1.39 -3.59
N ALA A 122 1.53 -1.43 -4.87
CA ALA A 122 1.58 -2.68 -5.63
C ALA A 122 2.55 -3.70 -5.02
N GLY A 123 3.62 -3.22 -4.37
CA GLY A 123 4.57 -4.03 -3.61
C GLY A 123 4.09 -4.43 -2.22
N GLY A 124 2.85 -4.09 -1.83
CA GLY A 124 2.26 -4.51 -0.56
C GLY A 124 2.47 -3.54 0.62
N LEU A 125 3.29 -2.49 0.47
CA LEU A 125 3.56 -1.49 1.50
C LEU A 125 2.27 -0.80 1.97
N ALA A 126 2.04 -0.75 3.28
CA ALA A 126 0.85 -0.15 3.88
C ALA A 126 1.17 0.43 5.27
N ILE A 127 0.23 1.19 5.83
CA ILE A 127 0.30 1.60 7.24
C ILE A 127 0.34 0.37 8.14
N GLY A 128 1.34 0.31 9.03
CA GLY A 128 1.57 -0.77 9.96
C GLY A 128 2.56 -1.85 9.50
N THR A 129 3.06 -1.80 8.25
CA THR A 129 4.18 -2.65 7.79
C THR A 129 5.35 -2.51 8.77
N ALA A 130 5.89 -3.63 9.25
CA ALA A 130 7.01 -3.61 10.20
C ALA A 130 8.31 -3.23 9.50
N ARG A 131 9.25 -2.64 10.25
CA ARG A 131 10.56 -2.21 9.74
C ARG A 131 11.34 -3.35 9.08
N ASP A 132 11.30 -4.55 9.62
CA ASP A 132 11.97 -5.73 9.06
C ASP A 132 11.37 -6.19 7.72
N GLU A 133 10.09 -5.91 7.47
CA GLU A 133 9.42 -6.17 6.20
C GLU A 133 9.84 -5.19 5.09
N LEU A 134 10.52 -4.08 5.42
CA LEU A 134 11.04 -3.13 4.43
C LEU A 134 12.32 -3.63 3.74
N GLY A 135 12.93 -4.71 4.24
CA GLY A 135 14.15 -5.29 3.69
C GLY A 135 15.36 -4.38 3.85
N ASP A 136 16.24 -4.37 2.85
CA ASP A 136 17.51 -3.62 2.88
C ASP A 136 17.35 -2.12 2.54
N LEU A 137 16.15 -1.57 2.74
CA LEU A 137 15.89 -0.18 2.42
C LEU A 137 16.71 0.74 3.34
N THR A 138 17.35 1.75 2.75
CA THR A 138 18.04 2.78 3.54
C THR A 138 17.00 3.62 4.28
N ILE A 139 17.18 3.73 5.59
CA ILE A 139 16.33 4.53 6.48
C ILE A 139 17.20 5.66 7.03
N ASP A 140 16.73 6.89 6.87
CA ASP A 140 17.31 8.07 7.47
C ASP A 140 16.76 8.24 8.88
N GLU A 141 17.55 7.85 9.88
CA GLU A 141 17.20 7.97 11.30
C GLU A 141 17.19 9.41 11.81
N GLU A 142 17.83 10.35 11.09
CA GLU A 142 18.05 11.73 11.52
C GLU A 142 17.03 12.71 10.91
N SER A 143 16.09 12.22 10.09
CA SER A 143 15.03 13.04 9.51
C SER A 143 14.18 13.72 10.59
N SER A 144 13.82 14.98 10.36
CA SER A 144 12.92 15.74 11.25
C SER A 144 11.52 15.14 11.35
N LEU A 145 11.15 14.23 10.43
CA LEU A 145 9.89 13.51 10.47
C LEU A 145 10.00 12.21 11.28
N GLY A 146 11.17 11.84 11.81
CA GLY A 146 11.46 10.51 12.35
C GLY A 146 12.02 9.58 11.26
N PRO A 147 12.27 8.28 11.56
CA PRO A 147 12.99 7.40 10.65
C PRO A 147 12.30 7.28 9.29
N GLU A 148 12.91 7.90 8.27
CA GLU A 148 12.30 8.14 6.96
C GLU A 148 12.90 7.22 5.89
N PHE A 149 12.08 6.81 4.94
CA PHE A 149 12.50 5.96 3.85
C PHE A 149 11.80 6.34 2.54
N SER A 150 12.30 5.80 1.43
CA SER A 150 11.67 5.96 0.13
C SER A 150 11.80 4.69 -0.72
N ILE A 151 10.72 4.27 -1.37
CA ILE A 151 10.69 3.17 -2.34
C ILE A 151 10.16 3.70 -3.67
N GLY A 152 11.06 3.89 -4.63
CA GLY A 152 10.74 4.67 -5.84
C GLY A 152 10.27 6.07 -5.43
N GLU A 153 9.11 6.50 -5.94
CA GLU A 153 8.54 7.82 -5.64
C GLU A 153 7.60 7.83 -4.42
N VAL A 154 7.54 6.73 -3.66
CA VAL A 154 6.72 6.64 -2.44
C VAL A 154 7.62 6.83 -1.23
N GLY A 155 7.42 7.94 -0.53
CA GLY A 155 8.06 8.22 0.75
C GLY A 155 7.24 7.64 1.91
N GLY A 156 7.91 7.39 3.03
CA GLY A 156 7.27 6.91 4.25
C GLY A 156 8.12 7.18 5.48
N VAL A 157 7.47 7.11 6.64
CA VAL A 157 8.14 7.22 7.95
C VAL A 157 7.68 6.11 8.89
N LEU A 158 8.61 5.67 9.72
CA LEU A 158 8.34 4.77 10.83
C LEU A 158 7.89 5.56 12.07
N GLY A 159 7.08 4.92 12.92
CA GLY A 159 6.80 5.36 14.28
C GLY A 159 7.78 4.76 15.28
N GLU A 160 7.63 5.13 16.54
CA GLU A 160 8.43 4.61 17.66
C GLU A 160 8.29 3.09 17.86
N ASP A 161 7.22 2.48 17.33
CA ASP A 161 6.96 1.05 17.36
C ASP A 161 7.59 0.27 16.19
N ASP A 162 8.50 0.90 15.44
CA ASP A 162 9.15 0.37 14.23
C ASP A 162 8.14 -0.09 13.16
N ARG A 163 7.03 0.65 13.02
CA ARG A 163 6.02 0.42 11.99
C ARG A 163 5.79 1.65 11.13
N VAL A 164 5.44 1.43 9.86
CA VAL A 164 5.08 2.50 8.94
C VAL A 164 3.85 3.25 9.47
N THR A 165 3.99 4.55 9.75
CA THR A 165 2.91 5.41 10.28
C THR A 165 2.39 6.42 9.27
N ALA A 166 3.20 6.80 8.28
CA ALA A 166 2.74 7.60 7.16
C ALA A 166 3.39 7.18 5.84
N LEU A 167 2.65 7.34 4.76
CA LEU A 167 3.09 7.15 3.37
C LEU A 167 2.64 8.35 2.54
N TRP A 168 3.42 8.71 1.52
CA TRP A 168 3.03 9.75 0.56
C TRP A 168 3.70 9.56 -0.80
N ALA A 169 3.14 10.21 -1.81
CA ALA A 169 3.81 10.42 -3.09
C ALA A 169 3.37 11.75 -3.72
N GLY A 170 4.23 12.31 -4.58
CA GLY A 170 4.02 13.63 -5.15
C GLY A 170 4.17 14.74 -4.12
N LEU A 171 3.48 15.86 -4.32
CA LEU A 171 3.49 16.97 -3.38
C LEU A 171 2.62 16.66 -2.16
N ALA A 172 3.27 16.33 -1.03
CA ALA A 172 2.63 16.18 0.26
C ALA A 172 3.29 17.17 1.24
N CYS A 173 2.49 18.05 1.85
CA CYS A 173 2.99 19.00 2.84
C CYS A 173 3.10 18.29 4.19
N GLN A 174 4.23 17.62 4.41
CA GLN A 174 4.49 16.83 5.62
C GLN A 174 5.07 17.75 6.70
N PHE A 175 4.35 17.86 7.82
CA PHE A 175 4.79 18.55 9.02
C PHE A 175 4.69 17.59 10.20
N ARG A 176 5.68 17.66 11.10
CA ARG A 176 5.65 17.04 12.41
C ARG A 176 6.12 18.03 13.44
#